data_AF-A0A923BA13-F1
#
_entry.id   AF-A0A923BA13-F1
#
_cell.length_a   1.000
_cell.length_b   1.000
_cell.length_c   1.000
_cell.angle_alpha   90.00
_cell.angle_beta   90.00
_cell.angle_gamma   90.00
#
_symmetry.space_group_name_H-M   'P 1'
#
loop_
_entity.id
_entity.type
_entity.pdbx_description
1 polymer ?
#
loop_
_entity_poly.entity_id
_entity_poly.type
_entity_poly.pdbx_seq_one_letter_code
_entity_poly.pdbx_strand_id
1 'polypeptide(L)'
;NAGTQSGAEQQDTLGSRVRGNDKEVAVLADLAEQAARLCKADLVTEMVGEFPELQGLMGGYYAAKEGLPQEVAEAIRDHYKPVGQGDVVPMAPVTVAVSLADKLDNLLSFFKIDLLPTGSKDPFALRRAGLGYLSLIQRSGLRLHLQSAAQAWGESSDGIHGLRVADFLFDRLGVQLKDEGVRHDYIQASRAWTEGSDTDGCLDRVEARARALTDFLSTEDGTNLLAGYKRAANILKKEDWRGIEGEISQTGEEDPLSGVDDPDLAPVIAAKMAERHAAAAHLSYTPEPAEKALIDALDAAAPRAAQAVEAEQFADAMAALATLRAPIDRFFEEVTVNAEEAEKRQARLALLARFRDAVHRVADFSRIEG
;
A
#
# COMPACT_ATOMS: atom_id res chain seq x y z
N ASN A 1 22.86 48.37 6.08
CA ASN A 1 22.14 47.62 7.12
C ASN A 1 20.70 47.44 6.66
N ALA A 2 20.45 46.63 5.64
CA ALA A 2 20.40 45.16 5.68
C ALA A 2 19.29 44.67 6.64
N GLY A 3 18.05 44.74 6.16
CA GLY A 3 16.91 44.04 6.74
C GLY A 3 16.68 42.77 5.93
N THR A 4 16.96 41.64 6.57
CA THR A 4 17.13 40.31 6.00
C THR A 4 15.80 39.66 5.65
N GLN A 5 15.75 39.08 4.46
CA GLN A 5 14.72 38.15 4.01
C GLN A 5 14.72 36.90 4.90
N SER A 6 13.55 36.41 5.29
CA SER A 6 13.37 35.00 5.67
C SER A 6 12.03 34.51 5.10
N GLY A 7 12.04 34.15 3.81
CA GLY A 7 11.04 33.26 3.26
C GLY A 7 11.34 31.86 3.77
N ALA A 8 10.47 31.34 4.62
CA ALA A 8 10.54 29.94 5.04
C ALA A 8 10.18 29.07 3.82
N GLU A 9 11.17 28.38 3.28
CA GLU A 9 10.97 27.27 2.35
C GLU A 9 10.14 26.19 3.05
N GLN A 10 8.86 26.13 2.71
CA GLN A 10 7.99 25.02 3.10
C GLN A 10 8.41 23.76 2.34
N GLN A 11 8.73 22.74 3.12
CA GLN A 11 9.23 21.44 2.68
C GLN A 11 8.25 20.76 1.73
N ASP A 12 8.78 20.51 0.53
CA ASP A 12 8.21 19.83 -0.62
C ASP A 12 8.00 18.34 -0.32
N THR A 13 6.75 17.96 0.00
CA THR A 13 6.32 16.56 0.13
C THR A 13 5.88 15.99 -1.22
N LEU A 14 6.04 14.67 -1.39
CA LEU A 14 5.89 13.89 -2.64
C LEU A 14 4.61 14.12 -3.48
N GLY A 15 3.59 14.82 -2.96
CA GLY A 15 2.42 15.27 -3.72
C GLY A 15 2.70 16.41 -4.72
N SER A 16 3.95 16.84 -4.93
CA SER A 16 4.33 17.90 -5.87
C SER A 16 4.60 17.42 -7.30
N ARG A 17 4.86 16.13 -7.52
CA ARG A 17 5.28 15.64 -8.85
C ARG A 17 4.15 15.26 -9.80
N VAL A 18 2.91 15.32 -9.33
CA VAL A 18 1.70 15.34 -10.18
C VAL A 18 1.37 16.78 -10.64
N ARG A 19 2.09 17.81 -10.17
CA ARG A 19 1.74 19.22 -10.42
C ARG A 19 2.50 19.81 -11.61
N GLY A 20 1.88 19.78 -12.78
CA GLY A 20 1.75 21.03 -13.52
C GLY A 20 0.96 22.03 -12.68
N ASN A 21 0.96 23.33 -13.00
CA ASN A 21 -0.06 24.18 -12.37
C ASN A 21 -1.47 23.61 -12.71
N ASP A 22 -2.50 23.87 -11.88
CA ASP A 22 -3.84 23.27 -12.10
C ASP A 22 -4.36 23.46 -13.54
N LYS A 23 -3.91 24.53 -14.22
CA LYS A 23 -4.25 24.80 -15.62
C LYS A 23 -3.53 23.87 -16.60
N GLU A 24 -2.25 23.57 -16.38
CA GLU A 24 -1.48 22.62 -17.18
C GLU A 24 -2.03 21.20 -17.04
N VAL A 25 -2.40 20.80 -15.82
CA VAL A 25 -3.08 19.53 -15.59
C VAL A 25 -4.42 19.48 -16.31
N ALA A 26 -5.21 20.55 -16.25
CA ALA A 26 -6.49 20.64 -16.97
C ALA A 26 -6.29 20.54 -18.50
N VAL A 27 -5.28 21.23 -19.05
CA VAL A 27 -4.96 21.16 -20.49
C VAL A 27 -4.58 19.74 -20.89
N LEU A 28 -3.70 19.08 -20.11
CA LEU A 28 -3.32 17.69 -20.39
C LEU A 28 -4.50 16.73 -20.27
N ALA A 29 -5.42 16.98 -19.33
CA ALA A 29 -6.65 16.19 -19.19
C ALA A 29 -7.57 16.36 -20.40
N ASP A 30 -7.76 17.59 -20.89
CA ASP A 30 -8.55 17.87 -22.10
C ASP A 30 -7.95 17.17 -23.34
N LEU A 31 -6.62 17.20 -23.48
CA LEU A 31 -5.92 16.48 -24.54
C LEU A 31 -6.09 14.96 -24.42
N ALA A 32 -6.00 14.42 -23.20
CA ALA A 32 -6.21 13.00 -22.94
C ALA A 32 -7.64 12.56 -23.24
N GLU A 33 -8.64 13.37 -22.86
CA GLU A 33 -10.04 13.12 -23.19
C GLU A 33 -10.26 13.14 -24.71
N GLN A 34 -9.72 14.14 -25.41
CA GLN A 34 -9.82 14.24 -26.86
C GLN A 34 -9.19 13.01 -27.54
N ALA A 35 -8.00 12.60 -27.10
CA ALA A 35 -7.34 11.41 -27.60
C ALA A 35 -8.15 10.14 -27.32
N ALA A 36 -8.68 9.98 -26.10
CA ALA A 36 -9.50 8.82 -25.71
C ALA A 36 -10.78 8.69 -26.55
N ARG A 37 -11.42 9.82 -26.90
CA ARG A 37 -12.61 9.83 -27.77
C ARG A 37 -12.30 9.36 -29.20
N LEU A 38 -11.07 9.52 -29.66
CA LEU A 38 -10.66 9.27 -31.06
C LEU A 38 -9.79 8.02 -31.23
N CYS A 39 -9.22 7.46 -30.16
CA CYS A 39 -8.14 6.48 -30.25
C CYS A 39 -8.49 5.17 -30.98
N LYS A 40 -9.78 4.86 -31.13
CA LYS A 40 -10.29 3.67 -31.83
C LYS A 40 -10.93 3.98 -33.20
N ALA A 41 -10.90 5.23 -33.65
CA ALA A 41 -11.59 5.65 -34.87
C ALA A 41 -10.99 5.03 -36.15
N ASP A 42 -9.74 4.58 -36.11
CA ASP A 42 -9.10 3.94 -37.26
C ASP A 42 -9.57 2.48 -37.47
N LEU A 43 -10.15 1.84 -36.46
CA LEU A 43 -10.62 0.45 -36.54
C LEU A 43 -11.69 0.22 -37.62
N VAL A 44 -12.42 1.27 -38.00
CA VAL A 44 -13.46 1.20 -39.05
C VAL A 44 -12.93 1.49 -40.45
N THR A 45 -11.62 1.71 -40.60
CA THR A 45 -11.00 1.96 -41.91
C THR A 45 -10.67 0.65 -42.62
N GLU A 46 -10.79 0.63 -43.95
CA GLU A 46 -10.40 -0.53 -44.76
C GLU A 46 -8.93 -0.91 -44.54
N MET A 47 -8.06 0.09 -44.30
CA MET A 47 -6.64 -0.14 -44.04
C MET A 47 -6.39 -0.99 -42.78
N VAL A 48 -7.08 -0.70 -41.68
CA VAL A 48 -6.95 -1.51 -40.45
C VAL A 48 -7.70 -2.84 -40.59
N GLY A 49 -8.79 -2.87 -41.37
CA GLY A 49 -9.47 -4.11 -41.72
C GLY A 49 -8.58 -5.09 -42.49
N GLU A 50 -7.75 -4.60 -43.41
CA GLU A 50 -6.77 -5.40 -44.15
C GLU A 50 -5.48 -5.68 -43.35
N PHE A 51 -5.03 -4.73 -42.53
CA PHE A 51 -3.78 -4.81 -41.76
C PHE A 51 -4.00 -4.45 -40.28
N PRO A 52 -4.44 -5.40 -39.43
CA PRO A 52 -4.72 -5.15 -38.02
C PRO A 52 -3.51 -4.65 -37.21
N GLU A 53 -2.29 -4.91 -37.66
CA GLU A 53 -1.05 -4.39 -37.06
C GLU A 53 -0.90 -2.87 -37.17
N LEU A 54 -1.69 -2.22 -38.04
CA LEU A 54 -1.68 -0.77 -38.23
C LEU A 54 -2.64 -0.02 -37.29
N GLN A 55 -3.39 -0.73 -36.45
CA GLN A 55 -4.29 -0.12 -35.47
C GLN A 55 -3.53 0.82 -34.51
N GLY A 56 -4.17 1.92 -34.13
CA GLY A 56 -3.53 3.03 -33.43
C GLY A 56 -2.60 3.83 -34.32
N LEU A 57 -1.66 3.18 -35.02
CA LEU A 57 -0.67 3.82 -35.88
C LEU A 57 -1.33 4.72 -36.94
N MET A 58 -2.32 4.17 -37.66
CA MET A 58 -3.05 4.94 -38.66
C MET A 58 -3.93 6.01 -38.04
N GLY A 59 -4.56 5.73 -36.91
CA GLY A 59 -5.29 6.75 -36.13
C GLY A 59 -4.41 7.97 -35.82
N GLY A 60 -3.17 7.76 -35.40
CA GLY A 60 -2.22 8.84 -35.14
C GLY A 60 -1.85 9.63 -36.39
N TYR A 61 -1.64 8.96 -37.53
CA TYR A 61 -1.39 9.64 -38.80
C TYR A 61 -2.59 10.46 -39.28
N TYR A 62 -3.81 9.96 -39.12
CA TYR A 62 -5.03 10.69 -39.48
C TYR A 62 -5.19 11.92 -38.59
N ALA A 63 -5.07 11.76 -37.26
CA ALA A 63 -5.14 12.85 -36.30
C ALA A 63 -4.13 13.97 -36.62
N ALA A 64 -2.87 13.62 -36.87
CA ALA A 64 -1.84 14.60 -37.23
C ALA A 64 -2.17 15.32 -38.55
N LYS A 65 -2.70 14.61 -39.54
CA LYS A 65 -3.07 15.19 -40.84
C LYS A 65 -4.29 16.12 -40.74
N GLU A 66 -5.21 15.86 -39.82
CA GLU A 66 -6.34 16.74 -39.50
C GLU A 66 -5.94 17.98 -38.68
N GLY A 67 -4.67 18.08 -38.27
CA GLY A 67 -4.15 19.22 -37.50
C GLY A 67 -4.47 19.15 -36.01
N LEU A 68 -4.76 17.96 -35.48
CA LEU A 68 -4.88 17.76 -34.04
C LEU A 68 -3.52 17.97 -33.34
N PRO A 69 -3.51 18.33 -32.04
CA PRO A 69 -2.28 18.47 -31.27
C PRO A 69 -1.39 17.22 -31.34
N GLN A 70 -0.08 17.42 -31.29
CA GLN A 70 0.90 16.34 -31.39
C GLN A 70 0.68 15.29 -30.30
N GLU A 71 0.41 15.73 -29.08
CA GLU A 71 0.16 14.89 -27.91
C GLU A 71 -1.07 13.99 -28.11
N VAL A 72 -2.11 14.51 -28.77
CA VAL A 72 -3.33 13.77 -29.11
C VAL A 72 -3.01 12.71 -30.17
N ALA A 73 -2.33 13.10 -31.24
CA ALA A 73 -1.95 12.18 -32.31
C ALA A 73 -1.02 11.06 -31.80
N GLU A 74 -0.04 11.39 -30.95
CA GLU A 74 0.87 10.42 -30.33
C GLU A 74 0.16 9.50 -29.33
N ALA A 75 -0.77 10.03 -28.52
CA ALA A 75 -1.58 9.22 -27.63
C ALA A 75 -2.47 8.24 -28.40
N ILE A 76 -3.14 8.68 -29.46
CA ILE A 76 -3.90 7.80 -30.37
C ILE A 76 -2.99 6.73 -30.95
N ARG A 77 -1.78 7.09 -31.40
CA ARG A 77 -0.80 6.16 -31.96
C ARG A 77 -0.39 5.07 -30.97
N ASP A 78 -0.08 5.47 -29.75
CA ASP A 78 0.68 4.65 -28.80
C ASP A 78 -0.14 4.10 -27.62
N HIS A 79 -1.44 4.38 -27.51
CA HIS A 79 -2.26 3.95 -26.37
C HIS A 79 -2.27 2.44 -26.11
N TYR A 80 -2.10 1.60 -27.14
CA TYR A 80 -1.99 0.15 -26.95
C TYR A 80 -0.71 -0.24 -26.17
N LYS A 81 0.35 0.59 -26.23
CA LYS A 81 1.65 0.28 -25.62
C LYS A 81 1.64 0.43 -24.10
N PRO A 82 2.40 -0.41 -23.37
CA PRO A 82 3.11 -1.58 -23.87
C PRO A 82 2.14 -2.73 -24.17
N VAL A 83 2.32 -3.38 -25.32
CA VAL A 83 1.52 -4.55 -25.73
C VAL A 83 2.07 -5.84 -25.12
N GLY A 84 3.34 -5.88 -24.69
CA GLY A 84 3.93 -7.08 -24.11
C GLY A 84 5.20 -6.80 -23.31
N GLN A 85 5.77 -7.86 -22.74
CA GLN A 85 7.05 -7.76 -22.04
C GLN A 85 8.15 -7.28 -23.00
N GLY A 86 8.91 -6.27 -22.59
CA GLY A 86 10.00 -5.68 -23.39
C GLY A 86 9.55 -4.67 -24.45
N ASP A 87 8.25 -4.41 -24.60
CA ASP A 87 7.76 -3.33 -25.45
C ASP A 87 8.09 -1.95 -24.86
N VAL A 88 8.09 -0.93 -25.71
CA VAL A 88 8.30 0.46 -25.30
C VAL A 88 7.15 0.89 -24.40
N VAL A 89 7.49 1.26 -23.16
CA VAL A 89 6.53 1.84 -22.21
C VAL A 89 6.45 3.35 -22.47
N PRO A 90 5.28 3.90 -22.81
CA PRO A 90 5.12 5.33 -23.05
C PRO A 90 5.35 6.12 -21.76
N MET A 91 5.86 7.34 -21.91
CA MET A 91 6.16 8.27 -20.81
C MET A 91 5.49 9.63 -20.95
N ALA A 92 4.93 9.94 -22.12
CA ALA A 92 4.19 11.18 -22.34
C ALA A 92 2.88 11.15 -21.55
N PRO A 93 2.54 12.17 -20.73
CA PRO A 93 1.41 12.12 -19.82
C PRO A 93 0.07 11.79 -20.50
N VAL A 94 -0.21 12.39 -21.66
CA VAL A 94 -1.44 12.14 -22.44
C VAL A 94 -1.50 10.69 -22.90
N THR A 95 -0.41 10.16 -23.45
CA THR A 95 -0.32 8.75 -23.88
C THR A 95 -0.45 7.78 -22.72
N VAL A 96 0.18 8.07 -21.58
CA VAL A 96 0.10 7.24 -20.36
C VAL A 96 -1.34 7.19 -19.87
N ALA A 97 -2.03 8.33 -19.80
CA ALA A 97 -3.43 8.40 -19.37
C ALA A 97 -4.35 7.56 -20.28
N VAL A 98 -4.27 7.73 -21.60
CA VAL A 98 -5.11 6.99 -22.55
C VAL A 98 -4.76 5.49 -22.55
N SER A 99 -3.48 5.14 -22.42
CA SER A 99 -3.02 3.75 -22.34
C SER A 99 -3.48 3.04 -21.07
N LEU A 100 -3.45 3.73 -19.92
CA LEU A 100 -4.00 3.23 -18.67
C LEU A 100 -5.52 3.06 -18.76
N ALA A 101 -6.22 4.05 -19.32
CA ALA A 101 -7.67 3.98 -19.50
C ALA A 101 -8.08 2.78 -20.38
N ASP A 102 -7.39 2.54 -21.49
CA ASP A 102 -7.65 1.39 -22.39
C ASP A 102 -7.45 0.03 -21.67
N LYS A 103 -6.36 -0.09 -20.91
CA LYS A 103 -6.05 -1.33 -20.17
C LYS A 103 -7.03 -1.56 -19.02
N LEU A 104 -7.38 -0.50 -18.29
CA LEU A 104 -8.35 -0.57 -17.19
C LEU A 104 -9.76 -0.84 -17.70
N ASP A 105 -10.18 -0.23 -18.81
CA ASP A 105 -11.48 -0.49 -19.43
C ASP A 105 -11.61 -1.97 -19.79
N ASN A 106 -10.59 -2.55 -20.40
CA ASN A 106 -10.53 -3.98 -20.71
C ASN A 106 -10.59 -4.83 -19.43
N LEU A 107 -9.69 -4.59 -18.47
CA LEU A 107 -9.65 -5.36 -17.22
C LEU A 107 -10.98 -5.27 -16.45
N LEU A 108 -11.50 -4.08 -16.21
CA LEU A 108 -12.74 -3.86 -15.46
C LEU A 108 -13.96 -4.44 -16.19
N SER A 109 -14.05 -4.27 -17.52
CA SER A 109 -15.14 -4.85 -18.31
C SER A 109 -15.22 -6.37 -18.20
N PHE A 110 -14.09 -7.06 -18.38
CA PHE A 110 -14.09 -8.53 -18.32
C PHE A 110 -14.29 -9.07 -16.90
N PHE A 111 -13.81 -8.35 -15.88
CA PHE A 111 -14.08 -8.69 -14.48
C PHE A 111 -15.55 -8.49 -14.13
N LYS A 112 -16.20 -7.45 -14.68
CA LYS A 112 -17.62 -7.15 -14.47
C LYS A 112 -18.56 -8.20 -15.05
N ILE A 113 -18.15 -8.87 -16.13
CA ILE A 113 -18.93 -9.93 -16.78
C ILE A 113 -18.42 -11.35 -16.43
N ASP A 114 -17.53 -11.46 -15.44
CA ASP A 114 -16.94 -12.70 -14.95
C ASP A 114 -16.25 -13.57 -16.02
N LEU A 115 -15.69 -12.94 -17.06
CA LEU A 115 -14.88 -13.59 -18.09
C LEU A 115 -13.39 -13.49 -17.76
N LEU A 116 -13.01 -14.18 -16.69
CA LEU A 116 -11.66 -14.13 -16.12
C LEU A 116 -10.69 -15.08 -16.84
N PRO A 117 -9.37 -14.79 -16.84
CA PRO A 117 -8.39 -15.73 -17.36
C PRO A 117 -8.29 -16.94 -16.44
N THR A 118 -8.20 -18.15 -17.00
CA THR A 118 -8.16 -19.42 -16.24
C THR A 118 -6.84 -20.12 -16.50
N GLY A 119 -6.28 -20.84 -15.51
CA GLY A 119 -5.10 -21.71 -15.62
C GLY A 119 -4.16 -21.40 -16.80
N SER A 120 -4.35 -22.09 -17.93
CA SER A 120 -3.57 -21.90 -19.17
C SER A 120 -4.20 -20.97 -20.23
N LYS A 121 -5.49 -20.61 -20.12
CA LYS A 121 -6.21 -19.81 -21.12
C LYS A 121 -6.37 -18.35 -20.70
N ASP A 122 -5.98 -17.46 -21.59
CA ASP A 122 -6.23 -16.01 -21.49
C ASP A 122 -6.74 -15.48 -22.84
N PRO A 123 -8.00 -15.77 -23.20
CA PRO A 123 -8.53 -15.48 -24.54
C PRO A 123 -8.62 -13.99 -24.85
N PHE A 124 -8.67 -13.13 -23.83
CA PHE A 124 -8.80 -11.67 -23.95
C PHE A 124 -7.51 -10.93 -23.56
N ALA A 125 -6.41 -11.66 -23.40
CA ALA A 125 -5.09 -11.12 -23.07
C ALA A 125 -5.05 -10.25 -21.79
N LEU A 126 -5.86 -10.58 -20.78
CA LEU A 126 -5.97 -9.83 -19.53
C LEU A 126 -4.67 -9.88 -18.71
N ARG A 127 -3.91 -10.99 -18.78
CA ARG A 127 -2.59 -11.08 -18.13
C ARG A 127 -1.60 -10.11 -18.75
N ARG A 128 -1.64 -10.01 -20.08
CA ARG A 128 -0.81 -9.08 -20.85
C ARG A 128 -1.19 -7.63 -20.58
N ALA A 129 -2.49 -7.32 -20.56
CA ALA A 129 -3.00 -6.01 -20.16
C ALA A 129 -2.53 -5.64 -18.73
N GLY A 130 -2.61 -6.59 -17.80
CA GLY A 130 -2.15 -6.38 -16.42
C GLY A 130 -0.64 -6.10 -16.29
N LEU A 131 0.21 -6.84 -17.02
CA LEU A 131 1.65 -6.53 -17.08
C LEU A 131 1.92 -5.15 -17.69
N GLY A 132 1.12 -4.76 -18.70
CA GLY A 132 1.23 -3.44 -19.31
C GLY A 132 0.82 -2.32 -18.36
N TYR A 133 -0.24 -2.54 -17.56
CA TYR A 133 -0.64 -1.64 -16.48
C TYR A 133 0.49 -1.47 -15.45
N LEU A 134 1.06 -2.57 -14.93
CA LEU A 134 2.16 -2.54 -13.97
C LEU A 134 3.36 -1.74 -14.51
N SER A 135 3.76 -2.00 -15.75
CA SER A 135 4.86 -1.30 -16.41
C SER A 135 4.62 0.22 -16.50
N LEU A 136 3.38 0.65 -16.80
CA LEU A 136 3.02 2.07 -16.89
C LEU A 136 3.10 2.76 -15.54
N ILE A 137 2.50 2.18 -14.50
CA ILE A 137 2.50 2.79 -13.16
C ILE A 137 3.91 2.86 -12.58
N GLN A 138 4.72 1.80 -12.75
CA GLN A 138 6.08 1.74 -12.24
C GLN A 138 6.98 2.74 -12.95
N ARG A 139 6.96 2.75 -14.30
CA ARG A 139 7.87 3.63 -15.06
C ARG A 139 7.49 5.09 -14.95
N SER A 140 6.20 5.38 -14.82
CA SER A 140 5.68 6.75 -14.65
C SER A 140 5.65 7.22 -13.18
N GLY A 141 5.92 6.32 -12.22
CA GLY A 141 5.86 6.63 -10.79
C GLY A 141 4.46 7.04 -10.32
N LEU A 142 3.42 6.44 -10.90
CA LEU A 142 2.02 6.78 -10.60
C LEU A 142 1.50 6.02 -9.40
N ARG A 143 0.74 6.72 -8.57
CA ARG A 143 -0.01 6.16 -7.45
C ARG A 143 -1.48 6.15 -7.81
N LEU A 144 -2.08 4.98 -7.92
CA LEU A 144 -3.48 4.84 -8.35
C LEU A 144 -4.19 3.79 -7.51
N HIS A 145 -5.20 4.22 -6.76
CA HIS A 145 -6.08 3.32 -6.03
C HIS A 145 -7.13 2.74 -6.99
N LEU A 146 -7.10 1.43 -7.22
CA LEU A 146 -7.95 0.81 -8.25
C LEU A 146 -9.45 0.84 -7.97
N GLN A 147 -9.85 0.88 -6.70
CA GLN A 147 -11.26 1.11 -6.35
C GLN A 147 -11.75 2.47 -6.87
N SER A 148 -10.93 3.52 -6.70
CA SER A 148 -11.26 4.88 -7.17
C SER A 148 -11.20 4.97 -8.69
N ALA A 149 -10.26 4.27 -9.33
CA ALA A 149 -10.21 4.15 -10.78
C ALA A 149 -11.47 3.48 -11.34
N ALA A 150 -11.98 2.44 -10.68
CA ALA A 150 -13.20 1.74 -11.09
C ALA A 150 -14.46 2.60 -10.90
N GLN A 151 -14.53 3.38 -9.81
CA GLN A 151 -15.59 4.38 -9.61
C GLN A 151 -15.57 5.45 -10.73
N ALA A 152 -14.38 5.98 -11.05
CA ALA A 152 -14.21 6.97 -12.13
C ALA A 152 -14.55 6.39 -13.51
N TRP A 153 -14.33 5.09 -13.73
CA TRP A 153 -14.74 4.37 -14.94
C TRP A 153 -16.27 4.27 -15.10
N GLY A 154 -17.05 4.55 -14.05
CA GLY A 154 -18.52 4.53 -14.08
C GLY A 154 -19.13 3.31 -13.41
N GLU A 155 -18.37 2.61 -12.56
CA GLU A 155 -18.90 1.57 -11.70
C GLU A 155 -19.82 2.15 -10.61
N SER A 156 -21.06 1.68 -10.53
CA SER A 156 -22.04 2.14 -9.53
C SER A 156 -21.95 1.39 -8.19
N SER A 157 -21.41 0.17 -8.19
CA SER A 157 -20.96 -0.50 -6.96
C SER A 157 -19.75 0.26 -6.41
N ASP A 158 -19.46 0.12 -5.12
CA ASP A 158 -18.36 0.80 -4.40
C ASP A 158 -16.94 0.43 -4.90
N GLY A 159 -16.71 0.29 -6.21
CA GLY A 159 -15.43 -0.03 -6.84
C GLY A 159 -14.95 -1.46 -6.61
N ILE A 160 -15.87 -2.41 -6.38
CA ILE A 160 -15.52 -3.81 -6.05
C ILE A 160 -14.73 -4.49 -7.17
N HIS A 161 -15.00 -4.17 -8.44
CA HIS A 161 -14.22 -4.72 -9.55
C HIS A 161 -12.80 -4.18 -9.56
N GLY A 162 -12.60 -2.92 -9.13
CA GLY A 162 -11.28 -2.35 -8.90
C GLY A 162 -10.45 -3.18 -7.91
N LEU A 163 -11.04 -3.59 -6.78
CA LEU A 163 -10.38 -4.45 -5.80
C LEU A 163 -10.08 -5.85 -6.35
N ARG A 164 -11.01 -6.46 -7.10
CA ARG A 164 -10.78 -7.75 -7.77
C ARG A 164 -9.64 -7.67 -8.80
N VAL A 165 -9.56 -6.56 -9.54
CA VAL A 165 -8.47 -6.31 -10.49
C VAL A 165 -7.15 -6.08 -9.74
N ALA A 166 -7.16 -5.39 -8.58
CA ALA A 166 -5.98 -5.25 -7.74
C ALA A 166 -5.44 -6.62 -7.30
N ASP A 167 -6.31 -7.51 -6.80
CA ASP A 167 -5.93 -8.89 -6.45
C ASP A 167 -5.34 -9.66 -7.62
N PHE A 168 -5.95 -9.54 -8.79
CA PHE A 168 -5.42 -10.13 -10.01
C PHE A 168 -4.03 -9.59 -10.37
N LEU A 169 -3.80 -8.29 -10.23
CA LEU A 169 -2.52 -7.65 -10.54
C LEU A 169 -1.46 -7.98 -9.49
N PHE A 170 -1.82 -8.14 -8.22
CA PHE A 170 -0.91 -8.56 -7.16
C PHE A 170 -0.25 -9.90 -7.46
N ASP A 171 -0.99 -10.86 -8.02
CA ASP A 171 -0.41 -12.15 -8.40
C ASP A 171 0.70 -11.99 -9.46
N ARG A 172 0.62 -10.96 -10.33
CA ARG A 172 1.63 -10.69 -11.37
C ARG A 172 2.77 -9.86 -10.81
N LEU A 173 2.47 -8.82 -10.02
CA LEU A 173 3.46 -8.05 -9.29
C LEU A 173 4.31 -8.96 -8.41
N GLY A 174 3.71 -9.93 -7.72
CA GLY A 174 4.42 -10.89 -6.88
C GLY A 174 5.38 -11.79 -7.66
N VAL A 175 5.03 -12.21 -8.89
CA VAL A 175 5.96 -12.94 -9.77
C VAL A 175 7.11 -12.04 -10.19
N GLN A 176 6.82 -10.80 -10.62
CA GLN A 176 7.84 -9.82 -11.00
C GLN A 176 8.83 -9.55 -9.85
N LEU A 177 8.32 -9.25 -8.65
CA LEU A 177 9.16 -8.98 -7.47
C LEU A 177 10.00 -10.20 -7.09
N LYS A 178 9.45 -11.40 -7.21
CA LYS A 178 10.20 -12.64 -6.96
C LYS A 178 11.34 -12.82 -7.96
N ASP A 179 11.10 -12.57 -9.24
CA ASP A 179 12.13 -12.65 -10.29
C ASP A 179 13.23 -11.60 -10.09
N GLU A 180 12.89 -10.46 -9.47
CA GLU A 180 13.82 -9.42 -9.04
C GLU A 180 14.55 -9.73 -7.71
N GLY A 181 14.26 -10.87 -7.08
CA GLY A 181 14.95 -11.35 -5.87
C GLY A 181 14.27 -11.00 -4.54
N VAL A 182 13.08 -10.38 -4.56
CA VAL A 182 12.29 -10.14 -3.34
C VAL A 182 11.74 -11.47 -2.81
N ARG A 183 11.93 -11.75 -1.52
CA ARG A 183 11.44 -13.00 -0.91
C ARG A 183 9.91 -13.05 -0.91
N HIS A 184 9.36 -14.24 -1.13
CA HIS A 184 7.91 -14.46 -1.21
C HIS A 184 7.17 -14.02 0.05
N ASP A 185 7.72 -14.32 1.22
CA ASP A 185 7.15 -13.98 2.51
C ASP A 185 7.12 -12.47 2.77
N TYR A 186 8.07 -11.70 2.24
CA TYR A 186 8.04 -10.22 2.32
C TYR A 186 6.95 -9.63 1.43
N ILE A 187 6.72 -10.22 0.25
CA ILE A 187 5.61 -9.85 -0.64
C ILE A 187 4.28 -10.14 0.06
N GLN A 188 4.14 -11.31 0.69
CA GLN A 188 2.92 -11.68 1.43
C GLN A 188 2.71 -10.79 2.67
N ALA A 189 3.75 -10.51 3.45
CA ALA A 189 3.69 -9.58 4.58
C ALA A 189 3.26 -8.18 4.16
N SER A 190 3.68 -7.75 2.96
CA SER A 190 3.27 -6.47 2.40
C SER A 190 1.82 -6.48 1.93
N ARG A 191 1.39 -7.53 1.20
CA ARG A 191 0.02 -7.65 0.66
C ARG A 191 -1.03 -7.85 1.74
N ALA A 192 -0.73 -8.66 2.75
CA ALA A 192 -1.64 -8.98 3.84
C ALA A 192 -1.82 -7.82 4.84
N TRP A 193 -0.94 -6.81 4.77
CA TRP A 193 -1.11 -5.60 5.54
C TRP A 193 -2.26 -4.79 4.95
N THR A 194 -3.31 -4.61 5.75
CA THR A 194 -4.43 -3.75 5.40
C THR A 194 -4.86 -2.96 6.63
N GLU A 195 -4.96 -1.64 6.49
CA GLU A 195 -5.50 -0.75 7.53
C GLU A 195 -7.04 -0.81 7.49
N GLY A 196 -7.61 -1.99 7.73
CA GLY A 196 -9.06 -2.19 7.85
C GLY A 196 -9.84 -2.45 6.55
N SER A 197 -9.18 -2.69 5.41
CA SER A 197 -9.80 -3.25 4.19
C SER A 197 -9.37 -4.71 3.97
N ASP A 198 -10.08 -5.51 3.18
CA ASP A 198 -9.62 -6.87 2.87
C ASP A 198 -8.49 -6.88 1.81
N THR A 199 -8.42 -5.84 0.97
CA THR A 199 -7.45 -5.71 -0.13
C THR A 199 -6.93 -4.27 -0.22
N ASP A 200 -5.60 -4.12 -0.35
CA ASP A 200 -4.96 -2.84 -0.67
C ASP A 200 -5.17 -2.50 -2.15
N GLY A 201 -5.88 -1.41 -2.48
CA GLY A 201 -6.12 -1.01 -3.87
C GLY A 201 -4.93 -0.35 -4.57
N CYS A 202 -3.82 -0.07 -3.86
CA CYS A 202 -2.62 0.59 -4.38
C CYS A 202 -1.46 -0.40 -4.55
N LEU A 203 -1.19 -0.80 -5.79
CA LEU A 203 -0.14 -1.77 -6.12
C LEU A 203 1.27 -1.21 -5.82
N ASP A 204 1.49 0.07 -6.09
CA ASP A 204 2.75 0.79 -5.86
C ASP A 204 3.12 0.82 -4.38
N ARG A 205 2.13 0.95 -3.50
CA ARG A 205 2.29 0.95 -2.04
C ARG A 205 2.80 -0.40 -1.54
N VAL A 206 2.18 -1.49 -1.98
CA VAL A 206 2.57 -2.86 -1.64
C VAL A 206 3.97 -3.19 -2.17
N GLU A 207 4.28 -2.76 -3.40
CA GLU A 207 5.63 -2.89 -3.96
C GLU A 207 6.68 -2.16 -3.10
N ALA A 208 6.45 -0.88 -2.80
CA ALA A 208 7.37 -0.06 -2.02
C ALA A 208 7.62 -0.65 -0.62
N ARG A 209 6.56 -1.13 0.04
CA ARG A 209 6.67 -1.79 1.36
C ARG A 209 7.43 -3.12 1.28
N ALA A 210 7.20 -3.95 0.25
CA ALA A 210 7.92 -5.23 0.10
C ALA A 210 9.42 -5.01 -0.16
N ARG A 211 9.79 -3.99 -0.93
CA ARG A 211 11.20 -3.61 -1.13
C ARG A 211 11.82 -3.05 0.15
N ALA A 212 11.11 -2.17 0.87
CA ALA A 212 11.58 -1.65 2.15
C ALA A 212 11.80 -2.76 3.19
N LEU A 213 10.92 -3.78 3.24
CA LEU A 213 11.12 -4.98 4.05
C LEU A 213 12.39 -5.75 3.65
N THR A 214 12.66 -5.88 2.35
CA THR A 214 13.85 -6.55 1.82
C THR A 214 15.11 -5.84 2.27
N ASP A 215 15.15 -4.52 2.13
CA ASP A 215 16.30 -3.71 2.52
C ASP A 215 16.51 -3.78 4.04
N PHE A 216 15.43 -3.62 4.82
CA PHE A 216 15.48 -3.63 6.27
C PHE A 216 15.92 -4.98 6.84
N LEU A 217 15.32 -6.08 6.40
CA LEU A 217 15.63 -7.43 6.91
C LEU A 217 16.95 -7.99 6.39
N SER A 218 17.60 -7.29 5.45
CA SER A 218 18.98 -7.55 5.07
C SER A 218 19.99 -6.94 6.05
N THR A 219 19.53 -6.13 7.02
CA THR A 219 20.38 -5.54 8.07
C THR A 219 20.39 -6.38 9.36
N GLU A 220 21.43 -6.19 10.18
CA GLU A 220 21.50 -6.80 11.52
C GLU A 220 20.37 -6.28 12.43
N ASP A 221 20.00 -5.01 12.29
CA ASP A 221 18.91 -4.43 13.08
C ASP A 221 17.56 -5.06 12.74
N GLY A 222 17.27 -5.24 11.45
CA GLY A 222 16.03 -5.84 11.00
C GLY A 222 15.89 -7.32 11.37
N THR A 223 16.95 -8.10 11.22
CA THR A 223 16.96 -9.52 11.60
C THR A 223 16.73 -9.71 13.10
N ASN A 224 17.39 -8.91 13.94
CA ASN A 224 17.20 -8.96 15.40
C ASN A 224 15.83 -8.45 15.84
N LEU A 225 15.33 -7.37 15.22
CA LEU A 225 13.97 -6.89 15.51
C LEU A 225 12.92 -7.95 15.17
N LEU A 226 13.07 -8.66 14.05
CA LEU A 226 12.18 -9.77 13.68
C LEU A 226 12.24 -10.91 14.71
N ALA A 227 13.42 -11.24 15.23
CA ALA A 227 13.57 -12.22 16.31
C ALA A 227 12.85 -11.77 17.60
N GLY A 228 13.02 -10.50 17.98
CA GLY A 228 12.31 -9.88 19.10
C GLY A 228 10.79 -9.92 18.92
N TYR A 229 10.29 -9.58 17.72
CA TYR A 229 8.88 -9.67 17.35
C TYR A 229 8.34 -11.10 17.50
N LYS A 230 9.02 -12.10 16.94
CA LYS A 230 8.60 -13.51 17.05
C LYS A 230 8.57 -13.98 18.50
N ARG A 231 9.55 -13.57 19.31
CA ARG A 231 9.58 -13.90 20.74
C ARG A 231 8.39 -13.26 21.48
N ALA A 232 8.12 -11.97 21.25
CA ALA A 232 6.98 -11.27 21.83
C ALA A 232 5.65 -11.95 21.44
N ALA A 233 5.45 -12.20 20.14
CA ALA A 233 4.24 -12.84 19.62
C ALA A 233 4.01 -14.24 20.20
N ASN A 234 5.07 -15.05 20.34
CA ASN A 234 4.98 -16.39 20.92
C ASN A 234 4.64 -16.37 22.42
N ILE A 235 5.21 -15.41 23.18
CA ILE A 235 4.88 -15.24 24.60
C ILE A 235 3.41 -14.84 24.74
N LEU A 236 2.96 -13.83 24.00
CA LEU A 236 1.56 -13.39 24.04
C LEU A 236 0.59 -14.52 23.68
N LYS A 237 0.94 -15.34 22.68
CA LYS A 237 0.14 -16.52 22.31
C LYS A 237 0.12 -17.58 23.40
N LYS A 238 1.26 -17.84 24.06
CA LYS A 238 1.36 -18.84 25.13
C LYS A 238 0.54 -18.44 26.35
N GLU A 239 0.49 -17.15 26.66
CA GLU A 239 -0.27 -16.60 27.78
C GLU A 239 -1.76 -16.36 27.44
N ASP A 240 -2.24 -16.77 26.25
CA ASP A 240 -3.58 -16.46 25.71
C ASP A 240 -3.97 -14.99 25.93
N TRP A 241 -3.02 -14.08 25.67
CA TRP A 241 -3.22 -12.65 25.94
C TRP A 241 -4.23 -12.03 24.96
N ARG A 242 -5.38 -11.60 25.50
CA ARG A 242 -6.46 -10.96 24.74
C ARG A 242 -6.55 -9.45 24.96
N GLY A 243 -5.50 -8.85 25.52
CA GLY A 243 -5.51 -7.45 25.96
C GLY A 243 -5.89 -7.32 27.44
N ILE A 244 -5.72 -6.11 27.97
CA ILE A 244 -5.95 -5.79 29.39
C ILE A 244 -7.40 -6.12 29.78
N GLU A 245 -8.36 -5.90 28.88
CA GLU A 245 -9.79 -6.15 29.11
C GLU A 245 -10.17 -7.64 29.12
N GLY A 246 -9.44 -8.50 28.39
CA GLY A 246 -9.73 -9.94 28.33
C GLY A 246 -9.45 -10.69 29.64
N GLU A 247 -8.55 -10.19 30.50
CA GLU A 247 -8.37 -10.69 31.88
C GLU A 247 -9.40 -10.09 32.85
N ILE A 248 -9.88 -8.86 32.64
CA ILE A 248 -10.95 -8.24 33.47
C ILE A 248 -12.25 -9.04 33.34
N SER A 249 -12.57 -9.54 32.15
CA SER A 249 -13.71 -10.45 31.93
C SER A 249 -13.60 -11.77 32.72
N GLN A 250 -12.39 -12.22 33.06
CA GLN A 250 -12.20 -13.40 33.93
C GLN A 250 -12.44 -13.09 35.42
N THR A 251 -12.42 -11.81 35.80
CA THR A 251 -12.70 -11.34 37.18
C THR A 251 -14.18 -11.02 37.43
N GLY A 252 -15.05 -11.15 36.43
CA GLY A 252 -16.51 -11.13 36.59
C GLY A 252 -17.21 -9.77 36.42
N GLU A 253 -16.50 -8.73 35.98
CA GLU A 253 -17.10 -7.48 35.48
C GLU A 253 -17.09 -7.49 33.95
N GLU A 254 -18.23 -7.81 33.32
CA GLU A 254 -18.37 -7.76 31.84
C GLU A 254 -18.43 -6.30 31.35
N ASP A 255 -17.62 -5.95 30.34
CA ASP A 255 -17.68 -4.65 29.67
C ASP A 255 -19.01 -4.51 28.89
N PRO A 256 -19.84 -3.49 29.16
CA PRO A 256 -21.13 -3.27 28.50
C PRO A 256 -21.08 -3.16 26.97
N LEU A 257 -19.89 -3.08 26.36
CA LEU A 257 -19.69 -2.97 24.92
C LEU A 257 -19.22 -4.27 24.25
N SER A 258 -19.06 -5.38 24.98
CA SER A 258 -18.45 -6.63 24.48
C SER A 258 -19.27 -7.42 23.44
N GLY A 259 -20.23 -6.80 22.76
CA GLY A 259 -21.09 -7.43 21.76
C GLY A 259 -21.72 -6.46 20.77
N VAL A 260 -21.14 -5.27 20.58
CA VAL A 260 -21.66 -4.27 19.63
C VAL A 260 -20.81 -4.29 18.35
N ASP A 261 -21.22 -5.09 17.38
CA ASP A 261 -20.66 -5.11 16.02
C ASP A 261 -21.34 -4.04 15.14
N ASP A 262 -21.21 -2.77 15.51
CA ASP A 262 -21.71 -1.64 14.71
C ASP A 262 -20.52 -0.90 14.05
N PRO A 263 -20.41 -0.93 12.70
CA PRO A 263 -19.31 -0.27 11.98
C PRO A 263 -19.24 1.24 12.20
N ASP A 264 -20.36 1.90 12.53
CA ASP A 264 -20.39 3.34 12.83
C ASP A 264 -19.83 3.66 14.23
N LEU A 265 -19.76 2.66 15.13
CA LEU A 265 -19.12 2.77 16.44
C LEU A 265 -17.63 2.41 16.43
N ALA A 266 -17.11 1.77 15.38
CA ALA A 266 -15.69 1.42 15.27
C ALA A 266 -14.72 2.58 15.58
N PRO A 267 -14.89 3.81 15.05
CA PRO A 267 -14.01 4.93 15.39
C PRO A 267 -14.16 5.40 16.84
N VAL A 268 -15.36 5.26 17.44
CA VAL A 268 -15.62 5.61 18.85
C VAL A 268 -15.02 4.56 19.78
N ILE A 269 -15.10 3.28 19.43
CA ILE A 269 -14.46 2.17 20.13
C ILE A 269 -12.94 2.34 20.02
N ALA A 270 -12.38 2.61 18.84
CA ALA A 270 -10.95 2.86 18.66
C ALA A 270 -10.45 4.08 19.47
N ALA A 271 -11.23 5.17 19.52
CA ALA A 271 -10.90 6.35 20.31
C ALA A 271 -10.97 6.07 21.83
N LYS A 272 -12.00 5.37 22.31
CA LYS A 272 -12.09 4.93 23.71
C LYS A 272 -11.00 3.93 24.09
N MET A 273 -10.65 3.02 23.18
CA MET A 273 -9.54 2.08 23.34
C MET A 273 -8.20 2.83 23.43
N ALA A 274 -8.00 3.86 22.61
CA ALA A 274 -6.82 4.72 22.69
C ALA A 274 -6.76 5.50 24.02
N GLU A 275 -7.88 6.07 24.47
CA GLU A 275 -7.99 6.74 25.79
C GLU A 275 -7.74 5.78 26.96
N ARG A 276 -8.23 4.54 26.88
CA ARG A 276 -8.00 3.50 27.91
C ARG A 276 -6.59 2.93 27.88
N HIS A 277 -5.99 2.75 26.70
CA HIS A 277 -4.56 2.43 26.58
C HIS A 277 -3.67 3.53 27.16
N ALA A 278 -4.07 4.80 27.02
CA ALA A 278 -3.41 5.92 27.69
C ALA A 278 -3.61 5.88 29.22
N ALA A 279 -4.76 5.43 29.73
CA ALA A 279 -4.99 5.21 31.16
C ALA A 279 -4.20 4.00 31.71
N ALA A 280 -4.06 2.93 30.93
CA ALA A 280 -3.24 1.76 31.26
C ALA A 280 -1.72 2.05 31.20
N ALA A 281 -1.30 3.17 30.62
CA ALA A 281 0.09 3.62 30.65
C ALA A 281 0.55 4.02 32.06
N HIS A 282 -0.38 4.24 32.99
CA HIS A 282 -0.04 4.50 34.39
C HIS A 282 0.21 3.17 35.12
N LEU A 283 1.47 2.75 35.17
CA LEU A 283 1.88 1.59 35.96
C LEU A 283 1.57 1.83 37.44
N SER A 284 1.00 0.82 38.10
CA SER A 284 0.78 0.80 39.56
C SER A 284 2.08 0.71 40.36
N TYR A 285 3.19 0.41 39.69
CA TYR A 285 4.53 0.25 40.26
C TYR A 285 5.55 1.10 39.50
N THR A 286 6.73 1.30 40.10
CA THR A 286 7.85 1.95 39.41
C THR A 286 8.48 0.97 38.41
N PRO A 287 8.47 1.28 37.10
CA PRO A 287 9.03 0.38 36.09
C PRO A 287 10.53 0.13 36.32
N GLU A 288 10.96 -1.09 36.08
CA GLU A 288 12.37 -1.43 36.02
C GLU A 288 13.07 -0.64 34.90
N PRO A 289 14.39 -0.40 34.98
CA PRO A 289 15.11 0.38 33.97
C PRO A 289 14.92 -0.12 32.53
N ALA A 290 14.84 -1.44 32.33
CA ALA A 290 14.59 -2.04 31.03
C ALA A 290 13.13 -1.88 30.55
N GLU A 291 12.15 -1.97 31.45
CA GLU A 291 10.74 -1.67 31.14
C GLU A 291 10.59 -0.21 30.72
N LYS A 292 11.16 0.71 31.50
CA LYS A 292 11.13 2.15 31.21
C LYS A 292 11.80 2.46 29.87
N ALA A 293 12.96 1.86 29.58
CA ALA A 293 13.65 2.06 28.32
C ALA A 293 12.81 1.63 27.11
N LEU A 294 12.10 0.50 27.21
CA LEU A 294 11.22 0.03 26.14
C LEU A 294 9.97 0.91 26.00
N ILE A 295 9.37 1.36 27.10
CA ILE A 295 8.24 2.30 27.08
C ILE A 295 8.65 3.61 26.37
N ASP A 296 9.74 4.23 26.82
CA ASP A 296 10.22 5.50 26.27
C ASP A 296 10.58 5.35 24.77
N ALA A 297 11.16 4.21 24.38
CA ALA A 297 11.46 3.91 22.98
C ALA A 297 10.21 3.72 22.12
N LEU A 298 9.17 3.04 22.64
CA LEU A 298 7.90 2.88 21.94
C LEU A 298 7.12 4.20 21.82
N ASP A 299 7.14 5.04 22.85
CA ASP A 299 6.54 6.38 22.83
C ASP A 299 7.18 7.25 21.74
N ALA A 300 8.48 7.04 21.48
CA ALA A 300 9.23 7.76 20.46
C ALA A 300 9.06 7.17 19.05
N ALA A 301 9.15 5.84 18.90
CA ALA A 301 9.25 5.17 17.60
C ALA A 301 7.88 4.92 16.96
N ALA A 302 6.88 4.48 17.73
CA ALA A 302 5.56 4.11 17.19
C ALA A 302 4.86 5.27 16.45
N PRO A 303 4.79 6.51 16.97
CA PRO A 303 4.15 7.60 16.23
C PRO A 303 4.93 8.01 14.97
N ARG A 304 6.27 7.94 15.00
CA ARG A 304 7.09 8.21 13.80
C ARG A 304 6.88 7.17 12.72
N ALA A 305 6.84 5.89 13.10
CA ALA A 305 6.55 4.80 12.18
C ALA A 305 5.15 4.95 11.58
N ALA A 306 4.14 5.28 12.39
CA ALA A 306 2.78 5.55 11.91
C ALA A 306 2.72 6.70 10.90
N GLN A 307 3.34 7.85 11.21
CA GLN A 307 3.39 8.99 10.30
C GLN A 307 4.11 8.65 8.99
N ALA A 308 5.20 7.89 9.06
CA ALA A 308 5.93 7.44 7.87
C ALA A 308 5.10 6.47 7.02
N VAL A 309 4.32 5.57 7.62
CA VAL A 309 3.38 4.68 6.91
C VAL A 309 2.28 5.49 6.21
N GLU A 310 1.68 6.46 6.90
CA GLU A 310 0.67 7.37 6.33
C GLU A 310 1.23 8.20 5.16
N ALA A 311 2.51 8.59 5.23
CA ALA A 311 3.21 9.28 4.15
C ALA A 311 3.74 8.34 3.05
N GLU A 312 3.50 7.03 3.15
CA GLU A 312 4.03 5.98 2.25
C GLU A 312 5.56 5.95 2.18
N GLN A 313 6.22 6.35 3.27
CA GLN A 313 7.67 6.37 3.48
C GLN A 313 8.12 5.12 4.25
N PHE A 314 7.99 3.95 3.63
CA PHE A 314 8.22 2.66 4.31
C PHE A 314 9.65 2.48 4.84
N ALA A 315 10.66 3.03 4.16
CA ALA A 315 12.04 2.98 4.66
C ALA A 315 12.20 3.74 5.98
N ASP A 316 11.58 4.92 6.11
CA ASP A 316 11.60 5.73 7.33
C ASP A 316 10.82 5.05 8.46
N ALA A 317 9.71 4.37 8.12
CA ALA A 317 8.97 3.56 9.08
C ALA A 317 9.82 2.42 9.64
N MET A 318 10.55 1.69 8.79
CA MET A 318 11.46 0.63 9.23
C MET A 318 12.63 1.18 10.06
N ALA A 319 13.19 2.33 9.67
CA ALA A 319 14.25 2.99 10.44
C ALA A 319 13.78 3.43 11.83
N ALA A 320 12.54 3.92 11.95
CA ALA A 320 11.95 4.23 13.25
C ALA A 320 11.82 2.96 14.12
N LEU A 321 11.32 1.86 13.55
CA LEU A 321 11.19 0.58 14.27
C LEU A 321 12.53 -0.05 14.64
N ALA A 322 13.58 0.15 13.84
CA ALA A 322 14.94 -0.34 14.13
C ALA A 322 15.44 0.13 15.50
N THR A 323 15.04 1.33 15.94
CA THR A 323 15.41 1.89 17.25
C THR A 323 14.88 1.07 18.43
N LEU A 324 13.88 0.21 18.21
CA LEU A 324 13.31 -0.66 19.24
C LEU A 324 14.17 -1.90 19.51
N ARG A 325 15.14 -2.24 18.64
CA ARG A 325 16.02 -3.42 18.78
C ARG A 325 16.68 -3.50 20.16
N ALA A 326 17.52 -2.52 20.49
CA ALA A 326 18.28 -2.58 21.75
C ALA A 326 17.37 -2.55 22.99
N PRO A 327 16.30 -1.72 23.06
CA PRO A 327 15.35 -1.76 24.16
C PRO A 327 14.61 -3.11 24.33
N ILE A 328 14.18 -3.76 23.22
CA ILE A 328 13.45 -5.04 23.33
C ILE A 328 14.38 -6.18 23.75
N ASP A 329 15.62 -6.19 23.25
CA ASP A 329 16.62 -7.19 23.66
C ASP A 329 16.92 -7.05 25.16
N ARG A 330 17.18 -5.82 25.61
CA ARG A 330 17.42 -5.52 27.02
C ARG A 330 16.23 -5.91 27.92
N PHE A 331 15.01 -5.60 27.49
CA PHE A 331 13.80 -6.04 28.20
C PHE A 331 13.78 -7.55 28.37
N PHE A 332 14.10 -8.29 27.31
CA PHE A 332 14.10 -9.75 27.35
C PHE A 332 15.25 -10.39 28.13
N GLU A 333 16.34 -9.66 28.37
CA GLU A 333 17.48 -10.09 29.19
C GLU A 333 17.27 -9.78 30.68
N GLU A 334 16.74 -8.59 30.99
CA GLU A 334 16.64 -8.09 32.37
C GLU A 334 15.28 -8.39 33.03
N VAL A 335 14.20 -8.52 32.24
CA VAL A 335 12.82 -8.55 32.76
C VAL A 335 12.19 -9.94 32.63
N THR A 336 11.74 -10.50 33.76
CA THR A 336 10.95 -11.74 33.78
C THR A 336 9.49 -11.44 33.45
N VAL A 337 9.04 -11.78 32.23
CA VAL A 337 7.66 -11.51 31.77
C VAL A 337 6.60 -12.20 32.64
N ASN A 338 6.81 -13.47 32.99
CA ASN A 338 5.93 -14.22 33.87
C ASN A 338 6.26 -13.93 35.35
N ALA A 339 6.04 -12.67 35.76
CA ALA A 339 6.22 -12.24 37.15
C ALA A 339 5.20 -12.91 38.08
N GLU A 340 5.57 -13.11 39.35
CA GLU A 340 4.65 -13.64 40.37
C GLU A 340 3.55 -12.63 40.70
N GLU A 341 3.86 -11.33 40.62
CA GLU A 341 2.89 -10.27 40.82
C GLU A 341 2.03 -10.07 39.56
N ALA A 342 0.73 -10.31 39.69
CA ALA A 342 -0.23 -10.23 38.59
C ALA A 342 -0.20 -8.88 37.85
N GLU A 343 -0.11 -7.77 38.58
CA GLU A 343 -0.04 -6.42 37.99
C GLU A 343 1.21 -6.22 37.12
N LYS A 344 2.37 -6.71 37.55
CA LYS A 344 3.61 -6.65 36.75
C LYS A 344 3.53 -7.55 35.53
N ARG A 345 2.97 -8.75 35.69
CA ARG A 345 2.77 -9.68 34.57
C ARG A 345 1.89 -9.04 33.50
N GLN A 346 0.75 -8.48 33.90
CA GLN A 346 -0.20 -7.83 33.01
C GLN A 346 0.43 -6.63 32.29
N ALA A 347 1.16 -5.77 33.02
CA ALA A 347 1.86 -4.63 32.44
C ALA A 347 2.93 -5.05 31.41
N ARG A 348 3.69 -6.11 31.69
CA ARG A 348 4.73 -6.64 30.78
C ARG A 348 4.12 -7.26 29.52
N LEU A 349 3.01 -7.99 29.66
CA LEU A 349 2.28 -8.52 28.50
C LEU A 349 1.67 -7.41 27.65
N ALA A 350 1.09 -6.39 28.28
CA ALA A 350 0.61 -5.20 27.58
C ALA A 350 1.73 -4.47 26.83
N LEU A 351 2.92 -4.36 27.43
CA LEU A 351 4.09 -3.75 26.79
C LEU A 351 4.59 -4.57 25.59
N LEU A 352 4.62 -5.90 25.69
CA LEU A 352 4.93 -6.79 24.56
C LEU A 352 3.87 -6.72 23.45
N ALA A 353 2.59 -6.62 23.80
CA ALA A 353 1.51 -6.44 22.83
C ALA A 353 1.68 -5.10 22.09
N ARG A 354 1.96 -4.02 22.82
CA ARG A 354 2.24 -2.71 22.25
C ARG A 354 3.44 -2.73 21.30
N PHE A 355 4.51 -3.44 21.65
CA PHE A 355 5.67 -3.64 20.76
C PHE A 355 5.28 -4.41 19.49
N ARG A 356 4.59 -5.55 19.63
CA ARG A 356 4.09 -6.35 18.50
C ARG A 356 3.24 -5.50 17.56
N ASP A 357 2.31 -4.72 18.11
CA ASP A 357 1.36 -3.91 17.34
C ASP A 357 2.07 -2.75 16.63
N ALA A 358 3.07 -2.13 17.26
CA ALA A 358 3.90 -1.11 16.62
C ALA A 358 4.63 -1.66 15.38
N VAL A 359 5.18 -2.88 15.46
CA VAL A 359 5.83 -3.55 14.33
C VAL A 359 4.81 -3.96 13.26
N HIS A 360 3.66 -4.50 13.68
CA HIS A 360 2.59 -4.94 12.79
C HIS A 360 1.95 -3.79 12.00
N ARG A 361 2.03 -2.55 12.51
CA ARG A 361 1.53 -1.35 11.82
C ARG A 361 2.28 -1.03 10.52
N VAL A 362 3.49 -1.56 10.31
CA VAL A 362 4.26 -1.30 9.08
C VAL A 362 4.07 -2.40 8.02
N ALA A 363 3.97 -3.66 8.46
CA ALA A 363 3.69 -4.83 7.61
C ALA A 363 3.18 -6.00 8.46
N ASP A 364 2.59 -7.03 7.84
CA ASP A 364 2.23 -8.25 8.55
C ASP A 364 3.47 -9.15 8.78
N PHE A 365 4.25 -8.83 9.82
CA PHE A 365 5.44 -9.60 10.21
C PHE A 365 5.12 -11.07 10.59
N SER A 366 3.85 -11.44 10.82
CA SER A 366 3.48 -12.83 11.08
C SER A 366 3.63 -13.74 9.85
N ARG A 367 3.62 -13.14 8.64
CA ARG A 367 3.84 -13.84 7.37
C ARG A 367 5.31 -14.10 7.06
N ILE A 368 6.23 -13.48 7.81
CA ILE A 368 7.66 -13.53 7.53
C ILE A 368 8.29 -14.80 8.10
N GLU A 369 8.80 -15.64 7.20
CA GLU A 369 9.45 -16.90 7.53
C GLU A 369 10.87 -16.64 8.06
N GLY A 370 11.29 -17.48 9.01
CA GLY A 370 12.58 -17.37 9.70
C GLY A 370 13.68 -18.08 8.96
#